data_AF-A0ABD4ZW40-F1
#
_entry.id   AF-A0ABD4ZW40-F1
#
_cell.length_a   1.000
_cell.length_b   1.000
_cell.length_c   1.000
_cell.angle_alpha   90.00
_cell.angle_beta   90.00
_cell.angle_gamma   90.00
#
_symmetry.space_group_name_H-M   'P 1'
#
loop_
_entity.id
_entity.type
_entity.pdbx_description
1 polymer ?
#
loop_
_entity_poly.entity_id
_entity_poly.type
_entity_poly.pdbx_seq_one_letter_code
_entity_poly.pdbx_strand_id
1 'polypeptide(L)'
;MGLFARLFKKSEPHQEITKTSSETLDDNESEMKWKAVPAYIEASEEEYQLVSLIATAIAADDQPKSQFVVKKVMQRNPEAKLVSIIVSSLAAGLNEKSQFVIRRINKN
;
A
#
# COMPACT_ATOMS: atom_id res chain seq x y z
N MET A 1 15.94 -31.91 -1.94
CA MET A 1 14.75 -31.26 -1.37
C MET A 1 15.09 -30.78 0.04
N GLY A 2 15.23 -29.48 0.32
CA GLY A 2 15.60 -29.09 1.70
C GLY A 2 15.88 -27.63 2.05
N LEU A 3 15.71 -26.65 1.16
CA LEU A 3 15.98 -25.25 1.50
C LEU A 3 14.80 -24.55 2.22
N PHE A 4 13.56 -24.97 1.94
CA PHE A 4 12.37 -24.31 2.52
C PHE A 4 11.94 -24.85 3.88
N ALA A 5 12.32 -26.08 4.24
CA ALA A 5 11.93 -26.70 5.51
C ALA A 5 12.55 -26.02 6.75
N ARG A 6 13.63 -25.25 6.55
CA ARG A 6 14.37 -24.57 7.62
C ARG A 6 13.81 -23.18 7.97
N LEU A 7 12.93 -22.62 7.12
CA LEU A 7 12.34 -21.30 7.32
C LEU A 7 11.02 -21.33 8.11
N PHE A 8 10.42 -22.51 8.31
CA PHE A 8 9.11 -22.65 8.96
C PHE A 8 9.12 -23.54 10.21
N LYS A 9 10.29 -23.74 10.84
CA LYS A 9 10.38 -24.54 12.07
C LYS A 9 10.34 -23.63 13.31
N LYS A 10 9.13 -23.23 13.72
CA LYS A 10 8.88 -22.63 15.04
C LYS A 10 8.67 -23.77 16.04
N SER A 11 9.60 -23.95 16.97
CA SER A 11 9.43 -24.76 18.18
C SER A 11 9.28 -23.82 19.37
N GLU A 12 8.12 -23.82 20.00
CA GLU A 12 7.91 -23.18 21.31
C GLU A 12 8.18 -24.20 22.42
N PRO A 13 8.71 -23.73 23.56
CA PRO A 13 8.05 -24.00 24.82
C PRO A 13 7.63 -22.68 25.49
N HIS A 14 6.33 -22.63 25.75
CA HIS A 14 5.57 -21.84 26.72
C HIS A 14 6.36 -20.89 27.66
N GLN A 15 6.18 -19.58 27.44
CA GLN A 15 6.01 -18.61 28.53
C GLN A 15 4.86 -17.67 28.16
N GLU A 16 3.97 -17.48 29.12
CA GLU A 16 2.66 -16.85 29.00
C GLU A 16 2.72 -15.43 28.45
N ILE A 17 1.94 -15.18 27.39
CA ILE A 17 1.48 -13.84 27.05
C ILE A 17 -0.04 -13.92 27.08
N THR A 18 -0.61 -13.13 28.00
CA THR A 18 -2.03 -12.99 28.28
C THR A 18 -2.86 -12.96 27.00
N LYS A 19 -3.84 -13.86 26.93
CA LYS A 19 -4.88 -13.86 25.90
C LYS A 19 -5.65 -12.54 26.01
N THR A 20 -5.39 -11.59 25.12
CA THR A 20 -6.40 -10.58 24.80
C THR A 20 -7.24 -11.15 23.67
N SER A 21 -8.38 -11.68 24.10
CA SER A 21 -9.57 -11.94 23.32
C SER A 21 -9.71 -10.96 22.15
N SER A 22 -9.96 -11.52 20.97
CA SER A 22 -10.64 -10.83 19.89
C SER A 22 -12.04 -10.47 20.39
N GLU A 23 -12.17 -9.34 21.08
CA GLU A 23 -13.45 -8.75 21.41
C GLU A 23 -13.96 -7.99 20.18
N THR A 24 -15.07 -8.47 19.67
CA THR A 24 -16.04 -7.69 18.93
C THR A 24 -16.42 -6.48 19.78
N LEU A 25 -15.90 -5.31 19.43
CA LEU A 25 -16.40 -4.04 19.96
C LEU A 25 -17.43 -3.50 18.98
N ASP A 26 -18.68 -3.90 19.20
CA ASP A 26 -19.82 -3.05 18.90
C ASP A 26 -20.38 -2.65 20.26
N ASP A 27 -20.12 -1.41 20.67
CA ASP A 27 -20.97 -0.66 21.59
C ASP A 27 -20.84 0.83 21.26
N ASN A 28 -21.99 1.48 21.11
CA ASN A 28 -22.19 2.76 20.46
C ASN A 28 -21.75 3.94 21.35
N GLU A 29 -20.51 4.41 21.16
CA GLU A 29 -20.21 5.85 21.19
C GLU A 29 -20.06 6.30 19.74
N SER A 30 -20.22 7.60 19.46
CA SER A 30 -20.05 8.15 18.10
C SER A 30 -18.57 8.16 17.71
N GLU A 31 -18.00 6.96 17.58
CA GLU A 31 -16.61 6.71 17.26
C GLU A 31 -16.42 6.88 15.77
N MET A 32 -15.96 8.08 15.44
CA MET A 32 -15.54 8.47 14.12
C MET A 32 -14.35 7.54 13.71
N LYS A 33 -14.66 6.39 13.10
CA LYS A 33 -13.71 5.33 12.75
C LYS A 33 -12.86 5.75 11.56
N TRP A 34 -11.69 6.30 11.85
CA TRP A 34 -10.68 6.67 10.85
C TRP A 34 -10.41 5.52 9.87
N LYS A 35 -10.69 5.76 8.58
CA LYS A 35 -10.44 4.85 7.46
C LYS A 35 -9.17 5.23 6.73
N ALA A 36 -8.37 4.24 6.34
CA ALA A 36 -7.15 4.48 5.58
C ALA A 36 -7.45 5.03 4.18
N VAL A 37 -6.75 6.08 3.78
CA VAL A 37 -6.76 6.61 2.41
C VAL A 37 -5.71 5.83 1.61
N PRO A 38 -6.10 5.09 0.57
CA PRO A 38 -5.16 4.29 -0.20
C PRO A 38 -4.23 5.18 -1.01
N ALA A 39 -2.97 4.77 -1.17
CA ALA A 39 -2.01 5.51 -1.96
C ALA A 39 -2.35 5.49 -3.47
N TYR A 40 -2.95 4.41 -3.94
CA TYR A 40 -3.34 4.22 -5.33
C TYR A 40 -4.80 3.78 -5.40
N ILE A 41 -5.45 4.17 -6.48
CA ILE A 41 -6.81 3.76 -6.83
C ILE A 41 -6.79 3.18 -8.25
N GLU A 42 -7.87 2.50 -8.64
CA GLU A 42 -8.01 2.02 -10.02
C GLU A 42 -7.92 3.19 -11.00
N ALA A 43 -7.20 2.99 -12.10
CA ALA A 43 -7.17 3.94 -13.20
C ALA A 43 -8.54 4.01 -13.90
N SER A 44 -8.78 5.08 -14.65
CA SER A 44 -9.94 5.12 -15.55
C SER A 44 -9.78 4.08 -16.66
N GLU A 45 -10.88 3.71 -17.32
CA GLU A 45 -10.82 2.75 -18.43
C GLU A 45 -9.98 3.27 -19.60
N GLU A 46 -10.09 4.56 -19.92
CA GLU A 46 -9.29 5.21 -20.96
C GLU A 46 -7.78 5.14 -20.65
N GLU A 47 -7.39 5.46 -19.41
CA GLU A 47 -6.00 5.34 -18.97
C GLU A 47 -5.53 3.89 -18.95
N TYR A 48 -6.40 2.97 -18.52
CA TYR A 48 -6.09 1.55 -18.50
C TYR A 48 -5.73 1.05 -19.91
N GLN A 49 -6.54 1.40 -20.91
CA GLN A 49 -6.30 1.01 -22.30
C GLN A 49 -4.99 1.60 -22.83
N LEU A 50 -4.80 2.91 -22.66
CA LEU A 50 -3.61 3.62 -23.14
C LEU A 50 -2.32 3.08 -22.52
N VAL A 51 -2.28 2.96 -21.20
CA VAL A 51 -1.10 2.47 -20.49
C VAL A 51 -0.83 1.01 -20.82
N SER A 52 -1.87 0.19 -20.96
CA SER A 52 -1.72 -1.21 -21.35
C SER A 52 -1.11 -1.34 -22.75
N LEU A 53 -1.55 -0.52 -23.71
CA LEU A 53 -1.01 -0.50 -25.07
C LEU A 53 0.47 -0.12 -25.06
N ILE A 54 0.82 0.98 -24.38
CA ILE A 54 2.21 1.46 -24.30
C ILE A 54 3.11 0.43 -23.61
N ALA A 55 2.69 -0.10 -22.46
CA ALA A 55 3.46 -1.08 -21.71
C ALA A 55 3.69 -2.36 -22.54
N THR A 56 2.66 -2.82 -23.27
CA THR A 56 2.76 -4.00 -24.14
C THR A 56 3.69 -3.73 -25.33
N ALA A 57 3.62 -2.55 -25.95
CA ALA A 57 4.51 -2.20 -27.06
C ALA A 57 5.98 -2.18 -26.63
N ILE A 58 6.28 -1.57 -25.47
CA ILE A 58 7.65 -1.54 -24.91
C ILE A 58 8.11 -2.97 -24.58
N ALA A 59 7.27 -3.77 -23.93
CA ALA A 59 7.63 -5.13 -23.54
C ALA A 59 7.81 -6.07 -24.75
N ALA A 60 7.03 -5.87 -25.82
CA ALA A 60 7.14 -6.64 -27.05
C ALA A 60 8.44 -6.32 -27.83
N ASP A 61 8.90 -5.06 -27.77
CA ASP A 61 10.16 -4.64 -28.37
C ASP A 61 11.37 -5.15 -27.57
N ASP A 62 11.33 -5.01 -26.23
CA ASP A 62 12.40 -5.46 -25.33
C ASP A 62 12.53 -6.99 -25.27
N GLN A 63 11.41 -7.70 -25.24
CA GLN A 63 11.37 -9.18 -25.14
C GLN A 63 10.39 -9.82 -26.14
N PRO A 64 10.75 -9.89 -27.43
CA PRO A 64 9.85 -10.31 -28.51
C PRO A 64 9.41 -11.78 -28.46
N LYS A 65 10.09 -12.62 -27.68
CA LYS A 65 9.75 -14.04 -27.49
C LYS A 65 8.93 -14.32 -26.22
N SER A 66 8.71 -13.30 -25.39
CA SER A 66 7.97 -13.41 -24.13
C SER A 66 6.49 -13.05 -24.32
N GLN A 67 5.64 -13.51 -23.40
CA GLN A 67 4.22 -13.14 -23.35
C GLN A 67 3.96 -12.39 -22.05
N PHE A 68 3.34 -11.20 -22.16
CA PHE A 68 3.02 -10.35 -21.01
C PHE A 68 1.51 -10.14 -20.93
N VAL A 69 1.00 -10.05 -19.69
CA VAL A 69 -0.40 -9.73 -19.41
C VAL A 69 -0.44 -8.63 -18.37
N VAL A 70 -1.09 -7.51 -18.71
CA VAL A 70 -1.36 -6.43 -17.76
C VAL A 70 -2.48 -6.87 -16.82
N LYS A 71 -2.14 -7.12 -15.55
CA LYS A 71 -3.10 -7.56 -14.53
C LYS A 71 -3.88 -6.41 -13.91
N LYS A 72 -3.26 -5.23 -13.80
CA LYS A 72 -3.82 -4.07 -13.12
C LYS A 72 -3.09 -2.79 -13.52
N VAL A 73 -3.84 -1.72 -13.71
CA VAL A 73 -3.32 -0.36 -13.87
C VAL A 73 -3.89 0.48 -12.74
N MET A 74 -3.00 1.08 -11.95
CA MET A 74 -3.35 1.86 -10.77
C MET A 74 -2.86 3.29 -10.95
N GLN A 75 -3.71 4.27 -10.66
CA GLN A 75 -3.33 5.68 -10.63
C GLN A 75 -3.09 6.15 -9.20
N ARG A 76 -2.25 7.18 -9.04
CA ARG A 76 -2.01 7.78 -7.72
C ARG A 76 -3.31 8.41 -7.23
N ASN A 77 -3.73 8.07 -6.01
CA ASN A 77 -4.91 8.69 -5.41
C ASN A 77 -4.69 10.21 -5.29
N PRO A 78 -5.53 11.05 -5.94
CA PRO A 78 -5.36 12.50 -5.93
C PRO A 78 -5.48 13.09 -4.51
N GLU A 79 -6.34 12.52 -3.67
CA GLU A 79 -6.48 12.92 -2.26
C GLU A 79 -5.18 12.64 -1.49
N ALA A 80 -4.66 11.42 -1.59
CA ALA A 80 -3.41 11.04 -0.94
C ALA A 80 -2.23 11.87 -1.43
N LYS A 81 -2.18 12.19 -2.73
CA LYS A 81 -1.15 13.04 -3.34
C LYS A 81 -1.20 14.46 -2.76
N LEU A 82 -2.37 15.07 -2.75
CA LEU A 82 -2.56 16.44 -2.27
C LEU A 82 -2.16 16.56 -0.80
N VAL A 83 -2.70 15.69 0.06
CA VAL A 83 -2.36 15.69 1.49
C VAL A 83 -0.88 15.45 1.70
N SER A 84 -0.27 14.53 0.93
CA SER A 84 1.17 14.28 1.03
C SER A 84 2.00 15.51 0.73
N ILE A 85 1.65 16.27 -0.30
CA ILE A 85 2.36 17.50 -0.69
C ILE A 85 2.23 18.55 0.42
N ILE A 86 1.02 18.81 0.91
CA ILE A 86 0.79 19.80 1.98
C ILE A 86 1.61 19.45 3.22
N VAL A 87 1.50 18.21 3.70
CA VAL A 87 2.20 17.78 4.92
C VAL A 87 3.71 17.82 4.72
N SER A 88 4.22 17.42 3.55
CA SER A 88 5.66 17.49 3.26
C SER A 88 6.16 18.93 3.27
N SER A 89 5.43 19.87 2.67
CA SER A 89 5.78 21.30 2.67
C SER A 89 5.77 21.90 4.08
N LEU A 90 4.79 21.53 4.90
CA LEU A 90 4.74 21.96 6.30
C LEU A 90 5.91 21.38 7.09
N ALA A 91 6.17 20.08 6.95
CA ALA A 91 7.23 19.38 7.66
C ALA A 91 8.63 19.92 7.30
N ALA A 92 8.83 20.31 6.04
CA ALA A 92 10.06 20.95 5.59
C ALA A 92 10.34 22.27 6.33
N GLY A 93 9.30 23.01 6.70
CA GLY A 93 9.44 24.25 7.48
C GLY A 93 9.64 24.04 8.99
N LEU A 94 9.41 22.84 9.52
CA LEU A 94 9.52 22.58 10.97
C LEU A 94 10.96 22.30 11.41
N ASN A 95 11.74 21.57 10.61
CA ASN A 95 13.13 21.25 10.94
C ASN A 95 13.95 20.96 9.67
N GLU A 96 14.80 21.90 9.29
CA GLU A 96 15.62 21.86 8.08
C GLU A 96 16.60 20.67 8.02
N LYS A 97 16.96 20.09 9.17
CA LYS A 97 17.89 18.96 9.26
C LYS A 97 17.19 17.60 9.29
N SER A 98 15.86 17.57 9.30
CA SER A 98 15.08 16.34 9.43
C SER A 98 14.46 15.92 8.10
N GLN A 99 14.42 14.61 7.86
CA GLN A 99 13.69 14.01 6.74
C GLN A 99 12.47 13.31 7.28
N PHE A 100 11.30 13.69 6.79
CA PHE A 100 10.02 13.09 7.17
C PHE A 100 9.51 12.16 6.08
N VAL A 101 8.90 11.03 6.47
CA VAL A 101 8.27 10.08 5.56
C VAL A 101 6.83 9.86 5.98
N ILE A 102 5.90 10.13 5.07
CA ILE A 102 4.47 9.90 5.29
C ILE A 102 4.20 8.40 5.14
N ARG A 103 3.83 7.74 6.24
CA ARG A 103 3.55 6.29 6.25
C ARG A 103 2.10 5.94 5.96
N ARG A 104 1.16 6.71 6.52
CA ARG A 104 -0.29 6.48 6.38
C ARG A 104 -1.04 7.81 6.41
N ILE A 105 -2.13 7.85 5.66
CA ILE A 105 -3.12 8.93 5.70
C ILE A 105 -4.43 8.25 6.06
N ASN A 106 -5.12 8.78 7.06
CA ASN A 106 -6.44 8.31 7.45
C ASN A 106 -7.43 9.47 7.35
N LYS A 107 -8.68 9.15 7.01
CA LYS A 107 -9.79 10.10 6.95
C LYS A 107 -11.00 9.58 7.69
N ASN A 108 -11.90 10.47 8.08
CA ASN A 108 -13.10 10.15 8.83
C ASN A 108 -14.34 10.58 8.06
#